data_AF-A0A7V0Y4J5-F1
#
_entry.id   AF-A0A7V0Y4J5-F1
#
_cell.length_a   1.000
_cell.length_b   1.000
_cell.length_c   1.000
_cell.angle_alpha   90.00
_cell.angle_beta   90.00
_cell.angle_gamma   90.00
#
_symmetry.space_group_name_H-M   'P 1'
#
loop_
_entity.id
_entity.type
_entity.pdbx_description
1 polymer ?
#
loop_
_entity_poly.entity_id
_entity_poly.type
_entity_poly.pdbx_seq_one_letter_code
_entity_poly.pdbx_strand_id
1 'polypeptide(L)'
;MLDITLEQLRIFSDHAGALVTVDAPLFGVVMIMNGRVLIRGSHETDKIGKSIGFPPREQIVAEASRFWILRNDGVRERKTREEMVTLLRETQRAAGATS
;
A
#
# COMPACT_ATOMS: atom_id res chain seq x y z
N MET A 1 6.19 5.60 -17.10
CA MET A 1 6.35 5.40 -15.65
C MET A 1 5.20 4.52 -15.21
N LEU A 2 5.45 3.37 -14.59
CA LEU A 2 4.36 2.52 -14.12
C LEU A 2 4.10 2.88 -12.67
N ASP A 3 3.12 3.76 -12.47
CA ASP A 3 2.78 4.23 -11.14
C ASP A 3 2.03 3.12 -10.39
N ILE A 4 2.50 2.84 -9.17
CA ILE A 4 1.79 2.00 -8.22
C ILE A 4 0.61 2.83 -7.71
N THR A 5 -0.60 2.30 -7.83
CA THR A 5 -1.79 2.97 -7.29
C THR A 5 -2.22 2.36 -5.95
N LEU A 6 -2.93 3.15 -5.15
CA LEU A 6 -3.52 2.66 -3.90
C LEU A 6 -4.49 1.50 -4.16
N GLU A 7 -5.24 1.54 -5.26
CA GLU A 7 -6.17 0.48 -5.65
C GLU A 7 -5.45 -0.85 -5.93
N GLN A 8 -4.34 -0.82 -6.68
CA GLN A 8 -3.55 -2.04 -6.93
C GLN A 8 -3.05 -2.68 -5.64
N LEU A 9 -2.58 -1.85 -4.70
CA LEU A 9 -2.11 -2.34 -3.40
C LEU A 9 -3.25 -2.92 -2.55
N ARG A 10 -4.47 -2.34 -2.64
CA ARG A 10 -5.66 -2.89 -1.97
C ARG A 10 -6.04 -4.25 -2.54
N ILE A 11 -6.14 -4.38 -3.87
CA ILE A 11 -6.45 -5.65 -4.53
C ILE A 11 -5.41 -6.71 -4.16
N PHE A 12 -4.13 -6.36 -4.23
CA PHE A 12 -3.05 -7.26 -3.85
C PHE A 12 -3.15 -7.69 -2.38
N SER A 13 -3.32 -6.74 -1.45
CA SER A 13 -3.42 -7.03 -0.02
C SER A 13 -4.61 -7.94 0.32
N ASP A 14 -5.73 -7.77 -0.39
CA ASP A 14 -6.91 -8.62 -0.27
C ASP A 14 -6.64 -10.05 -0.77
N HIS A 15 -6.16 -10.19 -2.00
CA HIS A 15 -5.88 -11.50 -2.60
C HIS A 15 -4.76 -12.27 -1.88
N ALA A 16 -3.71 -11.57 -1.45
CA ALA A 16 -2.57 -12.20 -0.78
C ALA A 16 -2.82 -12.47 0.71
N GLY A 17 -3.91 -11.94 1.29
CA GLY A 17 -4.12 -11.93 2.74
C GLY A 17 -2.91 -11.34 3.46
N ALA A 18 -2.46 -10.16 3.04
CA ALA A 18 -1.20 -9.58 3.50
C ALA A 18 -1.37 -8.15 4.02
N LEU A 19 -0.58 -7.79 5.02
CA LEU A 19 -0.40 -6.40 5.45
C LEU A 19 0.70 -5.76 4.60
N VAL A 20 0.33 -4.76 3.82
CA VAL A 20 1.25 -3.92 3.05
C VAL A 20 1.47 -2.61 3.79
N THR A 21 2.73 -2.30 4.09
CA THR A 21 3.13 -0.99 4.62
C THR A 21 3.91 -0.24 3.55
N VAL A 22 3.34 0.86 3.08
CA VAL A 22 3.92 1.78 2.12
C VAL A 22 4.63 2.88 2.88
N ASP A 23 5.95 3.00 2.72
CA ASP A 23 6.78 3.95 3.45
C ASP A 23 7.38 4.99 2.50
N ALA A 24 6.94 6.24 2.69
CA ALA A 24 7.44 7.44 2.03
C ALA A 24 8.13 8.33 3.08
N PRO A 25 9.48 8.31 3.16
CA PRO A 25 10.23 8.92 4.26
C PRO A 25 9.94 10.40 4.56
N LEU A 26 9.36 11.14 3.60
CA LEU A 26 9.01 12.57 3.74
C LEU A 26 7.51 12.86 3.73
N PHE A 27 6.67 11.88 3.38
CA PHE A 27 5.23 12.08 3.18
C PHE A 27 4.38 11.29 4.19
N GLY A 28 4.90 10.18 4.70
CA GLY A 28 4.24 9.37 5.71
C GLY A 28 4.17 7.90 5.35
N VAL A 29 3.27 7.19 6.02
CA VAL A 29 3.11 5.74 5.89
C VAL A 29 1.65 5.41 5.63
N VAL A 30 1.38 4.54 4.65
CA VAL A 30 0.06 3.96 4.40
C VAL A 30 0.11 2.48 4.72
N MET A 31 -0.77 2.01 5.59
CA MET A 31 -0.92 0.58 5.91
C MET A 31 -2.19 0.04 5.28
N ILE A 32 -2.11 -1.11 4.63
CA ILE A 32 -3.22 -1.74 3.90
C ILE A 32 -3.27 -3.20 4.33
N MET A 33 -4.42 -3.65 4.84
CA MET A 33 -4.62 -5.03 5.28
C MET A 33 -5.96 -5.53 4.77
N ASN A 34 -5.95 -6.68 4.09
CA ASN A 34 -7.12 -7.32 3.48
C ASN A 34 -7.97 -6.30 2.68
N GLY A 35 -7.31 -5.57 1.78
CA GLY A 35 -7.94 -4.56 0.91
C GLY A 35 -8.38 -3.27 1.59
N ARG A 36 -8.20 -3.14 2.92
CA ARG A 36 -8.61 -1.96 3.70
C ARG A 36 -7.41 -1.14 4.10
N VAL A 37 -7.49 0.16 3.86
CA VAL A 37 -6.50 1.11 4.39
C VAL A 37 -6.73 1.25 5.90
N LEU A 38 -5.69 0.97 6.68
CA LEU A 38 -5.73 1.14 8.13
C LEU A 38 -5.52 2.62 8.45
N ILE A 39 -6.44 3.16 9.25
CA ILE A 39 -6.37 4.52 9.78
C ILE A 39 -5.76 4.43 11.18
N ARG A 40 -4.70 5.19 11.45
CA ARG A 40 -4.03 5.19 12.75
C ARG A 40 -4.85 5.99 13.79
N GLY A 41 -5.98 5.44 14.23
CA GLY A 41 -6.80 5.96 15.33
C GLY A 41 -7.36 7.37 15.15
N SER A 42 -8.21 7.78 16.10
CA SER A 42 -8.96 9.04 16.10
C SER A 42 -8.10 10.32 16.07
N HIS A 43 -6.79 10.20 16.36
CA HIS A 43 -5.88 11.34 16.43
C HIS A 43 -5.51 11.93 15.06
N GLU A 44 -5.69 11.19 13.96
CA GLU A 44 -5.56 11.71 12.60
C GLU A 44 -6.90 12.12 11.99
N THR A 45 -8.00 11.42 12.28
CA THR A 45 -9.31 11.72 11.65
C THR A 45 -9.94 13.03 12.11
N ASP A 46 -9.67 13.53 13.32
CA ASP A 46 -10.12 14.89 13.72
C ASP A 46 -9.28 16.02 13.07
N LYS A 47 -8.19 15.68 12.40
CA LYS A 47 -7.32 16.63 11.67
C LYS A 47 -7.41 16.51 10.15
N ILE A 48 -7.90 15.37 9.64
CA ILE A 48 -8.16 15.14 8.21
C ILE A 48 -9.39 15.95 7.81
N GLY A 49 -9.11 17.16 7.30
CA GLY A 49 -10.11 18.14 6.87
C GLY A 49 -9.86 19.57 7.39
N LYS A 50 -8.99 19.76 8.41
CA LYS A 50 -8.72 21.09 9.00
C LYS A 50 -7.25 21.49 9.09
N SER A 51 -6.31 20.59 8.75
CA SER A 51 -4.88 20.88 8.82
C SER A 51 -4.29 20.86 7.41
N ILE A 52 -3.94 22.03 6.89
CA ILE A 52 -3.04 22.18 5.74
C ILE A 52 -1.71 21.52 6.17
N GLY A 53 -1.42 20.29 5.78
CA GLY A 53 -0.14 19.68 6.20
C GLY A 53 0.07 18.18 6.00
N PHE A 54 -0.97 17.38 5.71
CA PHE A 54 -0.78 15.95 5.43
C PHE A 54 -1.09 15.63 3.98
N PRO A 55 -0.15 15.01 3.24
CA PRO A 55 -0.35 14.66 1.84
C PRO A 55 -1.45 13.59 1.70
N PRO A 56 -2.24 13.61 0.62
CA PRO A 56 -3.17 12.53 0.30
C PRO A 56 -2.46 11.18 0.25
N ARG A 57 -3.17 10.09 0.54
CA ARG A 57 -2.59 8.74 0.56
C ARG A 57 -2.03 8.35 -0.80
N GLU A 58 -2.66 8.80 -1.86
CA GLU A 58 -2.25 8.63 -3.24
C GLU A 58 -0.88 9.28 -3.49
N GLN A 59 -0.65 10.48 -2.92
CA GLN A 59 0.64 11.14 -2.96
C GLN A 59 1.68 10.36 -2.15
N ILE A 60 1.34 9.87 -0.95
CA ILE A 60 2.24 9.02 -0.16
C ILE A 60 2.64 7.77 -0.95
N VAL A 61 1.70 7.11 -1.62
CA VAL A 61 1.98 5.94 -2.46
C VAL A 61 2.88 6.29 -3.64
N ALA A 62 2.59 7.39 -4.34
CA ALA A 62 3.39 7.87 -5.46
C ALA A 62 4.84 8.16 -5.06
N GLU A 63 5.06 8.70 -3.87
CA GLU A 63 6.36 9.13 -3.35
C GLU A 63 7.07 8.07 -2.49
N ALA A 64 6.41 6.95 -2.18
CA ALA A 64 7.00 5.88 -1.41
C ALA A 64 8.30 5.40 -2.06
N SER A 65 9.24 4.84 -1.32
CA SER A 65 10.41 4.15 -1.94
C SER A 65 10.56 2.72 -1.43
N ARG A 66 9.77 2.37 -0.42
CA ARG A 66 9.90 1.12 0.33
C ARG A 66 8.51 0.57 0.59
N PHE A 67 8.35 -0.70 0.32
CA PHE A 67 7.13 -1.45 0.59
C PHE A 67 7.49 -2.62 1.49
N TRP A 68 6.77 -2.77 2.60
CA TRP A 68 6.88 -3.96 3.43
C TRP A 68 5.64 -4.81 3.24
N ILE A 69 5.83 -6.11 3.08
CA ILE A 69 4.76 -7.09 2.95
C ILE A 69 4.92 -8.06 4.11
N LEU A 70 3.92 -8.10 5.01
CA LEU A 70 3.79 -9.11 6.04
C LEU A 70 2.69 -10.09 5.59
N ARG A 71 3.08 -11.34 5.35
CA ARG A 71 2.16 -12.42 4.96
C ARG A 71 1.64 -13.15 6.20
N ASN A 72 0.62 -13.99 6.01
CA ASN A 72 -0.01 -14.77 7.09
C ASN A 72 0.92 -15.77 7.77
N ASP A 73 2.01 -16.18 7.10
CA ASP A 73 3.07 -17.01 7.68
C ASP A 73 3.97 -16.25 8.66
N GLY A 74 3.74 -14.95 8.85
CA GLY A 74 4.53 -14.09 9.71
C GLY A 74 5.82 -13.59 9.06
N VAL A 75 6.11 -13.97 7.81
CA VAL A 75 7.30 -13.51 7.10
C VAL A 75 7.07 -12.07 6.62
N ARG A 76 8.04 -11.21 6.98
CA ARG A 76 8.06 -9.80 6.57
C ARG A 76 9.16 -9.55 5.56
N GLU A 77 8.77 -9.17 4.35
CA GLU A 77 9.70 -8.87 3.27
C GLU A 77 9.68 -7.38 2.94
N ARG A 78 10.85 -6.83 2.59
CA ARG A 78 10.97 -5.50 2.00
C ARG A 78 11.03 -5.62 0.48
N LYS A 79 10.31 -4.75 -0.22
CA LYS A 79 10.35 -4.58 -1.68
C LYS A 79 10.71 -3.14 -2.05
N THR A 80 11.51 -2.98 -3.11
CA THR A 80 11.66 -1.70 -3.81
C THR A 80 10.41 -1.40 -4.64
N ARG A 81 10.38 -0.24 -5.30
CA ARG A 81 9.29 0.11 -6.22
C ARG A 81 9.20 -0.89 -7.38
N GLU A 82 10.33 -1.21 -7.98
CA GLU A 82 10.43 -2.06 -9.17
C GLU A 82 9.97 -3.49 -8.86
N GLU A 83 10.41 -4.01 -7.71
CA GLU A 83 9.97 -5.31 -7.21
C GLU A 83 8.46 -5.33 -6.92
N MET A 84 7.94 -4.25 -6.32
CA MET A 84 6.51 -4.14 -6.04
C MET A 84 5.67 -4.03 -7.32
N VAL A 85 6.10 -3.25 -8.32
CA VAL A 85 5.44 -3.17 -9.63
C VAL A 85 5.37 -4.54 -10.30
N THR A 86 6.47 -5.29 -10.27
CA THR A 86 6.53 -6.65 -10.83
C THR A 86 5.52 -7.56 -10.13
N LEU A 87 5.51 -7.57 -8.79
CA LEU A 87 4.61 -8.38 -7.99
C LEU A 87 3.13 -8.06 -8.24
N LEU A 88 2.78 -6.76 -8.34
CA LEU A 88 1.41 -6.33 -8.62
C LEU A 88 0.94 -6.80 -10.00
N ARG A 89 1.81 -6.74 -11.01
CA ARG A 89 1.51 -7.22 -12.36
C ARG A 89 1.30 -8.73 -12.41
N GLU A 90 2.14 -9.48 -11.71
CA GLU A 90 1.99 -10.93 -11.60
C GLU A 90 0.66 -11.29 -10.94
N THR A 91 0.29 -10.58 -9.88
CA THR A 91 -0.98 -10.78 -9.18
C THR A 91 -2.18 -10.47 -10.09
N GLN A 92 -2.13 -9.39 -10.87
CA GLN A 92 -3.17 -9.03 -11.84
C GLN A 92 -3.30 -10.08 -12.96
N ARG A 93 -2.18 -10.58 -13.49
CA ARG A 93 -2.19 -11.64 -14.51
C ARG A 93 -2.77 -12.94 -13.96
N ALA A 94 -2.42 -13.32 -12.73
CA ALA A 94 -2.94 -14.51 -12.09
C ALA A 94 -4.46 -14.42 -11.88
N ALA A 95 -4.96 -13.26 -11.44
CA ALA A 95 -6.40 -13.01 -11.25
C ALA A 95 -7.18 -13.02 -12.59
N GLY A 96 -6.60 -12.48 -13.67
CA GLY A 96 -7.23 -12.50 -14.99
C GLY A 96 -7.21 -13.87 -15.68
N ALA A 97 -6.28 -14.76 -15.31
CA ALA A 97 -6.20 -16.12 -15.86
C ALA A 97 -7.16 -17.12 -15.17
N THR A 98 -7.79 -16.73 -14.07
CA THR A 98 -8.79 -17.54 -13.34
C THR A 98 -10.23 -17.16 -13.65
N SER A 99 -10.45 -16.23 -14.59
CA SER A 99 -11.77 -15.73 -15.04
C SER A 99 -12.22 -16.38 -16.35
#